data_AF-A0A4Q9GTN9-F1
#
_entry.id   AF-A0A4Q9GTN9-F1
#
_cell.length_a   1.000
_cell.length_b   1.000
_cell.length_c   1.000
_cell.angle_alpha   90.00
_cell.angle_beta   90.00
_cell.angle_gamma   90.00
#
_symmetry.space_group_name_H-M   'P 1'
#
loop_
_entity.id
_entity.type
_entity.pdbx_description
1 polymer ?
#
loop_
_entity_poly.entity_id
_entity_poly.type
_entity_poly.pdbx_seq_one_letter_code
_entity_poly.pdbx_strand_id
1 'polypeptide(L)'
;MTTILVGNPTPSTAPVPSLRSAIRRIIGSFLAFFAFPVSFVLLCAVGVSTANLGGSCASGGPYQIAVECPETDGPFVAAAVILIFVAIFGYALAGGFGVSLLPVGWLVLFGGFGALFIVGFFAMGLSSGIIVGPVFLLMAIVPIGFMLLAAPRALFLGKVRASGAQYYENEKTYNSLLLINPAKAASLVKPRALDWALSLGVAAVAMTSGVFAALAIVAAVHAG
;
A
#
# COMPACT_ATOMS: atom_id res chain seq x y z
N MET A 1 -17.68 44.06 -19.80
CA MET A 1 -16.80 44.26 -18.63
C MET A 1 -17.61 43.93 -17.39
N THR A 2 -17.42 42.75 -16.84
CA THR A 2 -18.20 42.27 -15.69
C THR A 2 -17.28 42.31 -14.48
N THR A 3 -17.43 43.32 -13.64
CA THR A 3 -16.65 43.50 -12.42
C THR A 3 -17.15 42.50 -11.40
N ILE A 4 -16.42 41.40 -11.19
CA ILE A 4 -16.69 40.46 -10.11
C ILE A 4 -16.28 41.14 -8.80
N LEU A 5 -17.26 41.51 -7.99
CA LEU A 5 -17.04 42.00 -6.63
C LEU A 5 -16.48 40.86 -5.78
N VAL A 6 -15.16 40.89 -5.56
CA VAL A 6 -14.48 40.03 -4.59
C VAL A 6 -14.89 40.51 -3.20
N GLY A 7 -15.90 39.88 -2.60
CA GLY A 7 -16.27 40.13 -1.21
C GLY A 7 -15.10 39.77 -0.29
N ASN A 8 -14.80 40.66 0.67
CA ASN A 8 -13.77 40.41 1.68
C ASN A 8 -14.08 39.09 2.41
N PRO A 9 -13.16 38.11 2.42
CA PRO A 9 -13.38 36.86 3.11
C PRO A 9 -13.49 37.14 4.61
N THR A 10 -14.63 36.78 5.20
CA THR A 10 -14.76 36.74 6.65
C THR A 10 -13.71 35.75 7.19
N PRO A 11 -13.04 36.08 8.31
CA PRO A 11 -12.06 35.18 8.92
C PRO A 11 -12.78 33.90 9.34
N SER A 12 -12.63 32.86 8.51
CA SER A 12 -13.11 31.52 8.79
C SER A 12 -12.42 31.04 10.07
N THR A 13 -13.19 30.80 11.13
CA THR A 13 -12.70 30.14 12.34
C THR A 13 -12.37 28.69 12.00
N ALA A 14 -11.17 28.49 11.45
CA ALA A 14 -10.70 27.17 11.07
C ALA A 14 -10.80 26.25 12.29
N PRO A 15 -11.45 25.08 12.17
CA PRO A 15 -11.62 24.17 13.29
C PRO A 15 -10.25 23.79 13.85
N VAL A 16 -10.11 23.94 15.17
CA VAL A 16 -8.88 23.59 15.89
C VAL A 16 -8.61 22.10 15.65
N PRO A 17 -7.39 21.71 15.24
CA PRO A 17 -7.06 20.31 15.02
C PRO A 17 -7.29 19.50 16.30
N SER A 18 -8.20 18.52 16.25
CA SER A 18 -8.47 17.68 17.42
C SER A 18 -7.42 16.57 17.51
N LEU A 19 -6.83 16.38 18.70
CA LEU A 19 -5.86 15.30 18.94
C LEU A 19 -6.41 13.92 18.54
N ARG A 20 -7.71 13.69 18.76
CA ARG A 20 -8.42 12.46 18.35
C ARG A 20 -8.32 12.21 16.85
N SER A 21 -8.41 13.26 16.03
CA SER A 21 -8.29 13.12 14.58
C SER A 21 -6.88 12.72 14.14
N ALA A 22 -5.84 13.20 14.82
CA ALA A 22 -4.45 12.86 14.52
C ALA A 22 -4.11 11.42 14.87
N ILE A 23 -4.49 10.98 16.08
CA ILE A 23 -4.28 9.60 16.53
C ILE A 23 -4.97 8.63 15.57
N ARG A 24 -6.23 8.91 15.19
CA ARG A 24 -6.98 8.08 14.25
C ARG A 24 -6.25 7.89 12.91
N ARG A 25 -5.69 8.97 12.35
CA ARG A 25 -4.97 8.93 11.07
C ARG A 25 -3.66 8.14 11.16
N ILE A 26 -2.93 8.30 12.26
CA ILE A 26 -1.68 7.57 12.52
C ILE A 26 -1.97 6.07 12.67
N ILE A 27 -2.97 5.70 13.46
CA ILE A 27 -3.39 4.30 13.62
C ILE A 27 -3.85 3.71 12.29
N GLY A 28 -4.65 4.45 11.51
CA GLY A 28 -5.08 4.01 10.19
C GLY A 28 -3.90 3.73 9.25
N SER A 29 -2.93 4.65 9.19
CA SER A 29 -1.71 4.49 8.39
C SER A 29 -0.88 3.30 8.86
N PHE A 30 -0.69 3.15 10.17
CA PHE A 30 0.03 2.00 10.75
C PHE A 30 -0.66 0.68 10.39
N LEU A 31 -1.97 0.58 10.59
CA LEU A 31 -2.75 -0.63 10.29
C LEU A 31 -2.66 -1.01 8.81
N ALA A 32 -2.69 -0.01 7.92
CA ALA A 32 -2.55 -0.21 6.48
C ALA A 32 -1.18 -0.79 6.10
N PHE A 33 -0.11 -0.15 6.59
CA PHE A 33 1.27 -0.56 6.31
C PHE A 33 1.73 -1.80 7.06
N PHE A 34 1.03 -2.20 8.13
CA PHE A 34 1.26 -3.46 8.84
C PHE A 34 0.55 -4.62 8.14
N ALA A 35 -0.75 -4.49 7.86
CA ALA A 35 -1.54 -5.58 7.30
C ALA A 35 -1.13 -5.94 5.86
N PHE A 36 -0.70 -4.94 5.07
CA PHE A 36 -0.28 -5.15 3.69
C PHE A 36 0.92 -6.11 3.53
N PRO A 37 2.10 -5.90 4.17
CA PRO A 37 3.20 -6.84 4.07
C PRO A 37 2.90 -8.19 4.72
N VAL A 38 2.07 -8.24 5.78
CA VAL A 38 1.65 -9.53 6.35
C VAL A 38 0.89 -10.35 5.30
N SER A 39 -0.10 -9.74 4.65
CA SER A 39 -0.84 -10.37 3.56
C SER A 39 0.09 -10.80 2.43
N PHE A 40 0.99 -9.91 2.00
CA PHE A 40 1.91 -10.19 0.91
C PHE A 40 2.84 -11.37 1.21
N VAL A 41 3.43 -11.44 2.41
CA VAL A 41 4.31 -12.55 2.81
C VAL A 41 3.55 -13.86 2.90
N LEU A 42 2.31 -13.87 3.41
CA LEU A 42 1.47 -15.07 3.41
C LEU A 42 1.16 -15.56 1.99
N LEU A 43 0.86 -14.66 1.06
CA LEU A 43 0.67 -15.02 -0.35
C LEU A 43 1.97 -15.53 -0.99
N CYS A 44 3.12 -14.96 -0.63
CA CYS A 44 4.42 -15.46 -1.09
C CYS A 44 4.68 -16.88 -0.57
N ALA A 45 4.34 -17.17 0.69
CA ALA A 45 4.49 -18.51 1.26
C ALA A 45 3.66 -19.55 0.48
N VAL A 46 2.40 -19.22 0.15
CA VAL A 46 1.55 -20.07 -0.70
C VAL A 46 2.12 -20.20 -2.12
N GLY A 47 2.63 -19.12 -2.70
CA GLY A 47 3.28 -19.15 -4.01
C GLY A 47 4.52 -20.06 -4.05
N VAL A 48 5.34 -20.04 -2.99
CA VAL A 48 6.50 -20.94 -2.84
C VAL A 48 6.05 -22.39 -2.65
N SER A 49 5.03 -22.63 -1.83
CA SER A 49 4.42 -23.96 -1.63
C SER A 49 3.95 -24.57 -2.96
N THR A 50 3.17 -23.82 -3.73
CA THR A 50 2.65 -24.28 -5.04
C THR A 50 3.74 -24.45 -6.09
N ALA A 51 4.78 -23.61 -6.10
CA ALA A 51 5.93 -23.77 -6.97
C ALA A 51 6.68 -25.09 -6.70
N ASN A 52 6.85 -25.47 -5.43
CA ASN A 52 7.49 -26.73 -5.04
C ASN A 52 6.69 -27.97 -5.47
N LEU A 53 5.39 -27.83 -5.71
CA LEU A 53 4.49 -28.89 -6.17
C LEU A 53 4.40 -29.00 -7.71
N GLY A 54 5.15 -28.17 -8.44
CA GLY A 54 5.11 -28.14 -9.91
C GLY A 54 4.22 -27.04 -10.50
N GLY A 55 3.80 -26.07 -9.69
CA GLY A 55 3.17 -24.82 -10.12
C GLY A 55 1.65 -24.78 -10.05
N SER A 56 0.97 -25.91 -9.89
CA SER A 56 -0.47 -25.94 -9.62
C SER A 56 -0.83 -27.03 -8.62
N CYS A 57 -1.73 -26.71 -7.71
CA CYS A 57 -2.39 -27.66 -6.84
C CYS A 57 -3.87 -27.26 -6.73
N ALA A 58 -4.72 -28.20 -6.37
CA ALA A 58 -6.12 -27.92 -6.06
C ALA A 58 -6.53 -28.63 -4.77
N SER A 59 -7.59 -28.14 -4.13
CA SER A 59 -8.19 -28.79 -2.97
C SER A 59 -9.71 -28.79 -3.15
N GLY A 60 -10.32 -29.96 -2.97
CA GLY A 60 -11.77 -30.16 -3.00
C GLY A 60 -12.39 -30.33 -4.39
N GLY A 61 -13.29 -31.31 -4.51
CA GLY A 61 -14.18 -31.49 -5.67
C GLY A 61 -14.35 -32.96 -6.10
N PRO A 62 -15.34 -33.26 -6.97
CA PRO A 62 -15.51 -34.59 -7.59
C PRO A 62 -14.53 -34.85 -8.75
N TYR A 63 -13.68 -33.87 -9.09
CA TYR A 63 -12.70 -33.96 -10.16
C TYR A 63 -11.41 -34.61 -9.65
N GLN A 64 -10.73 -35.38 -10.51
CA GLN A 64 -9.43 -35.94 -10.15
C GLN A 64 -8.38 -34.84 -10.03
N ILE A 65 -7.90 -34.65 -8.81
CA ILE A 65 -6.85 -33.69 -8.46
C ILE A 65 -5.51 -34.38 -8.75
N ALA A 66 -4.70 -33.79 -9.63
CA ALA A 66 -3.37 -34.33 -9.95
C ALA A 66 -2.39 -34.14 -8.79
N VAL A 67 -2.48 -33.01 -8.07
CA VAL A 67 -1.66 -32.67 -6.91
C VAL A 67 -2.50 -31.92 -5.88
N GLU A 68 -2.61 -32.48 -4.68
CA GLU A 68 -3.35 -31.85 -3.57
C GLU A 68 -2.55 -30.71 -2.95
N CYS A 69 -3.22 -29.60 -2.64
CA CYS A 69 -2.58 -28.49 -1.91
C CYS A 69 -2.38 -28.85 -0.43
N PRO A 70 -1.26 -28.42 0.19
CA PRO A 70 -1.07 -28.49 1.63
C PRO A 70 -2.23 -27.84 2.40
N GLU A 71 -2.63 -28.46 3.51
CA GLU A 71 -3.76 -27.98 4.32
C GLU A 71 -3.55 -26.55 4.86
N THR A 72 -2.29 -26.10 4.94
CA THR A 72 -1.89 -24.76 5.39
C THR A 72 -2.18 -23.65 4.37
N ASP A 73 -2.26 -23.98 3.08
CA ASP A 73 -2.34 -22.97 2.02
C ASP A 73 -3.72 -22.28 2.00
N GLY A 74 -4.79 -23.03 2.24
CA GLY A 74 -6.15 -22.49 2.31
C GLY A 74 -6.31 -21.40 3.38
N PRO A 75 -5.96 -21.66 4.65
CA PRO A 75 -5.96 -20.66 5.71
C PRO A 75 -5.08 -19.44 5.42
N PHE A 76 -3.90 -19.62 4.79
CA PHE A 76 -3.02 -18.50 4.45
C PHE A 76 -3.61 -17.58 3.39
N VAL A 77 -4.22 -18.13 2.34
CA VAL A 77 -4.93 -17.34 1.33
C VAL A 77 -6.09 -16.57 1.96
N ALA A 78 -6.91 -17.24 2.79
CA ALA A 78 -8.04 -16.60 3.47
C ALA A 78 -7.58 -15.45 4.38
N ALA A 79 -6.55 -15.68 5.20
CA ALA A 79 -5.96 -14.67 6.06
C ALA A 79 -5.39 -13.48 5.27
N ALA A 80 -4.69 -13.75 4.17
CA ALA A 80 -4.15 -12.71 3.30
C ALA A 80 -5.24 -11.80 2.72
N VAL A 81 -6.36 -12.38 2.26
CA VAL A 81 -7.51 -11.62 1.74
C VAL A 81 -8.12 -10.74 2.82
N ILE A 82 -8.34 -11.27 4.03
CA ILE A 82 -8.86 -10.50 5.16
C ILE A 82 -7.92 -9.33 5.50
N LEU A 83 -6.61 -9.57 5.52
CA LEU A 83 -5.62 -8.54 5.81
C LEU A 83 -5.57 -7.44 4.73
N ILE A 84 -5.88 -7.75 3.47
CA ILE A 84 -6.04 -6.73 2.42
C ILE A 84 -7.22 -5.81 2.75
N PHE A 85 -8.37 -6.35 3.19
CA PHE A 85 -9.50 -5.53 3.63
C PHE A 85 -9.15 -4.67 4.84
N VAL A 86 -8.42 -5.23 5.81
CA VAL A 86 -7.88 -4.46 6.95
C VAL A 86 -6.97 -3.34 6.47
N ALA A 87 -6.12 -3.59 5.47
CA ALA A 87 -5.24 -2.57 4.91
C ALA A 87 -6.01 -1.44 4.21
N ILE A 88 -7.02 -1.78 3.41
CA ILE A 88 -7.91 -0.82 2.74
C ILE A 88 -8.66 0.03 3.77
N PHE A 89 -9.20 -0.61 4.81
CA PHE A 89 -9.89 0.08 5.90
C PHE A 89 -8.95 1.02 6.66
N GLY A 90 -7.73 0.56 7.00
CA GLY A 90 -6.70 1.38 7.61
C GLY A 90 -6.33 2.58 6.73
N TYR A 91 -6.20 2.38 5.43
CA TYR A 91 -5.91 3.45 4.46
C TYR A 91 -7.04 4.49 4.40
N ALA A 92 -8.30 4.05 4.41
CA ALA A 92 -9.45 4.94 4.51
C ALA A 92 -9.44 5.74 5.83
N LEU A 93 -9.09 5.09 6.95
CA LEU A 93 -8.99 5.71 8.27
C LEU A 93 -7.85 6.74 8.35
N ALA A 94 -6.75 6.51 7.62
CA ALA A 94 -5.63 7.44 7.47
C ALA A 94 -6.04 8.77 6.79
N GLY A 95 -7.09 8.74 5.96
CA GLY A 95 -7.67 9.93 5.33
C GLY A 95 -6.65 10.74 4.52
N GLY A 96 -5.69 10.05 3.86
CA GLY A 96 -4.62 10.66 3.07
C GLY A 96 -3.39 11.14 3.87
N PHE A 97 -3.28 10.76 5.15
CA PHE A 97 -2.03 10.90 5.91
C PHE A 97 -1.08 9.74 5.63
N GLY A 98 0.21 10.03 5.55
CA GLY A 98 1.25 9.01 5.42
C GLY A 98 1.68 8.76 3.98
N VAL A 99 2.65 7.86 3.82
CA VAL A 99 3.09 7.33 2.53
C VAL A 99 1.87 6.76 1.77
N SER A 100 1.78 7.02 0.47
CA SER A 100 0.68 6.51 -0.34
C SER A 100 0.80 5.00 -0.50
N LEU A 101 -0.17 4.26 0.04
CA LEU A 101 -0.17 2.79 -0.02
C LEU A 101 -0.30 2.28 -1.47
N LEU A 102 -0.99 3.02 -2.34
CA LEU A 102 -1.25 2.57 -3.71
C LEU A 102 0.04 2.33 -4.54
N PRO A 103 0.94 3.31 -4.72
CA PRO A 103 2.18 3.10 -5.47
C PRO A 103 3.13 2.12 -4.77
N VAL A 104 3.22 2.18 -3.44
CA VAL A 104 4.10 1.29 -2.68
C VAL A 104 3.59 -0.14 -2.78
N GLY A 105 2.29 -0.35 -2.57
CA GLY A 105 1.64 -1.64 -2.69
C GLY A 105 1.73 -2.19 -4.11
N TRP A 106 1.58 -1.35 -5.12
CA TRP A 106 1.81 -1.74 -6.52
C TRP A 106 3.24 -2.22 -6.75
N LEU A 107 4.27 -1.47 -6.29
CA LEU A 107 5.66 -1.90 -6.44
C LEU A 107 5.96 -3.17 -5.66
N VAL A 108 5.45 -3.32 -4.44
CA VAL A 108 5.67 -4.54 -3.67
C VAL A 108 5.00 -5.74 -4.34
N LEU A 109 3.77 -5.56 -4.84
CA LEU A 109 3.02 -6.63 -5.48
C LEU A 109 3.68 -7.03 -6.81
N PHE A 110 3.81 -6.11 -7.75
CA PHE A 110 4.37 -6.43 -9.07
C PHE A 110 5.88 -6.64 -9.03
N GLY A 111 6.61 -5.82 -8.27
CA GLY A 111 8.06 -5.94 -8.13
C GLY A 111 8.45 -7.18 -7.35
N GLY A 112 7.75 -7.45 -6.24
CA GLY A 112 8.00 -8.64 -5.42
C GLY A 112 7.64 -9.93 -6.14
N PHE A 113 6.46 -10.03 -6.77
CA PHE A 113 6.11 -11.22 -7.57
C PHE A 113 7.01 -11.37 -8.80
N GLY A 114 7.34 -10.28 -9.50
CA GLY A 114 8.27 -10.31 -10.63
C GLY A 114 9.65 -10.85 -10.23
N ALA A 115 10.18 -10.39 -9.09
CA ALA A 115 11.43 -10.92 -8.53
C ALA A 115 11.30 -12.41 -8.17
N LEU A 116 10.21 -12.83 -7.55
CA LEU A 116 9.98 -14.24 -7.21
C LEU A 116 9.92 -15.14 -8.45
N PHE A 117 9.28 -14.70 -9.54
CA PHE A 117 9.26 -15.45 -10.80
C PHE A 117 10.66 -15.62 -11.39
N ILE A 118 11.49 -14.57 -11.37
CA ILE A 118 12.87 -14.62 -11.86
C ILE A 118 13.70 -15.56 -10.99
N VAL A 119 13.59 -15.44 -9.67
CA VAL A 119 14.26 -16.36 -8.72
C VAL A 119 13.80 -17.79 -8.97
N GLY A 120 12.50 -18.03 -9.16
CA GLY A 120 11.95 -19.35 -9.45
C GLY A 120 12.45 -19.94 -10.78
N PHE A 121 12.67 -19.13 -11.81
CA PHE A 121 13.32 -19.59 -13.04
C PHE A 121 14.75 -20.08 -12.77
N PHE A 122 15.57 -19.28 -12.09
CA PHE A 122 16.98 -19.65 -11.84
C PHE A 122 17.17 -20.75 -10.79
N ALA A 123 16.30 -20.79 -9.78
CA ALA A 123 16.43 -21.73 -8.66
C ALA A 123 15.69 -23.07 -8.91
N MET A 124 14.56 -23.04 -9.63
CA MET A 124 13.66 -24.19 -9.76
C MET A 124 13.42 -24.60 -11.23
N GLY A 125 13.98 -23.89 -12.21
CA GLY A 125 13.80 -24.21 -13.63
C GLY A 125 12.40 -23.88 -14.18
N LEU A 126 11.63 -23.02 -13.49
CA LEU A 126 10.30 -22.60 -13.92
C LEU A 126 10.39 -21.71 -15.16
N SER A 127 10.23 -22.30 -16.34
CA SER A 127 10.37 -21.62 -17.63
C SER A 127 9.44 -20.41 -17.80
N SER A 128 8.29 -20.39 -17.14
CA SER A 128 7.38 -19.23 -17.13
C SER A 128 8.02 -17.98 -16.51
N GLY A 129 8.97 -18.14 -15.58
CA GLY A 129 9.59 -17.03 -14.86
C GLY A 129 10.41 -16.07 -15.74
N ILE A 130 10.97 -16.54 -16.86
CA ILE A 130 11.73 -15.69 -17.79
C ILE A 130 10.84 -14.72 -18.58
N ILE A 131 9.56 -15.05 -18.75
CA ILE A 131 8.59 -14.19 -19.46
C ILE A 131 7.79 -13.39 -18.44
N VAL A 132 7.19 -14.08 -17.46
CA VAL A 132 6.28 -13.45 -16.48
C VAL A 132 7.02 -12.50 -15.55
N GLY A 133 8.23 -12.87 -15.11
CA GLY A 133 9.04 -12.06 -14.20
C GLY A 133 9.34 -10.66 -14.74
N PRO A 134 9.98 -10.52 -15.92
CA PRO A 134 10.24 -9.21 -16.52
C PRO A 134 8.97 -8.40 -16.82
N VAL A 135 7.88 -9.04 -17.25
CA VAL A 135 6.60 -8.34 -17.48
C VAL A 135 6.08 -7.74 -16.18
N PHE A 136 6.11 -8.48 -15.08
CA PHE A 136 5.73 -7.98 -13.76
C PHE A 136 6.64 -6.84 -13.27
N LEU A 137 7.97 -6.96 -13.45
CA LEU A 137 8.89 -5.89 -13.11
C LEU A 137 8.65 -4.62 -13.93
N LEU A 138 8.37 -4.74 -15.23
CA LEU A 138 7.99 -3.61 -16.08
C LEU A 138 6.71 -2.95 -15.57
N MET A 139 5.68 -3.75 -15.26
CA MET A 139 4.45 -3.24 -14.66
C MET A 139 4.69 -2.53 -13.31
N ALA A 140 5.66 -2.98 -12.50
CA ALA A 140 6.01 -2.33 -11.25
C ALA A 140 6.60 -0.93 -11.44
N ILE A 141 7.43 -0.74 -12.47
CA ILE A 141 8.15 0.51 -12.75
C ILE A 141 7.23 1.60 -13.31
N VAL A 142 6.26 1.25 -14.16
CA VAL A 142 5.42 2.19 -14.91
C VAL A 142 4.75 3.25 -14.02
N PRO A 143 3.96 2.90 -12.99
CA PRO A 143 3.28 3.91 -12.18
C PRO A 143 4.25 4.72 -11.32
N ILE A 144 5.40 4.16 -10.95
CA ILE A 144 6.43 4.91 -10.22
C ILE A 144 7.03 5.99 -11.09
N GLY A 145 7.34 5.68 -12.35
CA GLY A 145 7.77 6.69 -13.32
C GLY A 145 6.79 7.84 -13.40
N PHE A 146 5.49 7.55 -13.57
CA PHE A 146 4.45 8.57 -13.62
C PHE A 146 4.31 9.37 -12.32
N MET A 147 4.36 8.71 -11.16
CA MET A 147 4.17 9.39 -9.87
C MET A 147 5.38 10.22 -9.44
N LEU A 148 6.60 9.76 -9.72
CA LEU A 148 7.82 10.52 -9.45
C LEU A 148 7.90 11.79 -10.32
N LEU A 149 7.38 11.71 -11.56
CA LEU A 149 7.30 12.87 -12.45
C LEU A 149 6.18 13.83 -12.06
N ALA A 150 5.03 13.33 -11.59
CA ALA A 150 3.87 14.17 -11.29
C ALA A 150 3.91 14.81 -9.90
N ALA A 151 4.22 14.04 -8.85
CA ALA A 151 4.11 14.51 -7.46
C ALA A 151 4.91 13.63 -6.48
N PRO A 152 6.26 13.71 -6.47
CA PRO A 152 7.09 12.88 -5.60
C PRO A 152 6.78 13.10 -4.11
N ARG A 153 6.33 14.31 -3.73
CA ARG A 153 5.93 14.61 -2.35
C ARG A 153 4.70 13.81 -1.92
N ALA A 154 3.68 13.72 -2.77
CA ALA A 154 2.43 13.03 -2.43
C ALA A 154 2.65 11.53 -2.19
N LEU A 155 3.69 10.96 -2.81
CA LEU A 155 4.06 9.57 -2.64
C LEU A 155 4.55 9.25 -1.22
N PHE A 156 5.35 10.14 -0.61
CA PHE A 156 6.00 9.89 0.68
C PHE A 156 5.33 10.57 1.89
N LEU A 157 4.68 11.71 1.67
CA LEU A 157 4.09 12.51 2.75
C LEU A 157 2.56 12.39 2.83
N GLY A 158 1.93 11.98 1.72
CA GLY A 158 0.49 12.01 1.56
C GLY A 158 -0.04 13.41 1.25
N LYS A 159 -1.35 13.57 1.35
CA LYS A 159 -2.10 14.80 1.02
C LYS A 159 -2.40 15.64 2.26
N VAL A 160 -2.48 15.00 3.41
CA VAL A 160 -2.98 15.62 4.65
C VAL A 160 -2.01 15.36 5.79
N ARG A 161 -1.80 16.38 6.62
CA ARG A 161 -1.08 16.27 7.87
C ARG A 161 -1.83 15.39 8.88
N ALA A 162 -1.14 14.86 9.88
CA ALA A 162 -1.77 14.16 10.99
C ALA A 162 -2.86 15.04 11.66
N SER A 163 -2.64 16.35 11.77
CA SER A 163 -3.62 17.29 12.33
C SER A 163 -4.85 17.54 11.44
N GLY A 164 -4.89 17.01 10.21
CA GLY A 164 -5.97 17.23 9.25
C GLY A 164 -5.78 18.44 8.32
N ALA A 165 -4.74 19.26 8.52
CA ALA A 165 -4.40 20.35 7.62
C ALA A 165 -3.84 19.81 6.30
N GLN A 166 -4.18 20.44 5.18
CA GLN A 166 -3.71 19.99 3.87
C GLN A 166 -2.39 20.66 3.49
N TYR A 167 -1.54 19.93 2.77
CA TYR A 167 -0.28 20.51 2.31
C TYR A 167 -0.51 21.39 1.08
N TYR A 168 0.23 22.50 0.98
CA TYR A 168 0.24 23.34 -0.22
C TYR A 168 0.69 22.54 -1.44
N GLU A 169 -0.19 22.30 -2.40
CA GLU A 169 0.15 21.70 -3.70
C GLU A 169 0.27 22.83 -4.72
N ASN A 170 1.33 22.85 -5.52
CA ASN A 170 1.56 23.97 -6.45
C ASN A 170 0.36 24.14 -7.39
N GLU A 171 0.07 25.37 -7.83
CA GLU A 171 -1.05 25.69 -8.73
C GLU A 171 -1.10 24.82 -10.00
N LYS A 172 0.06 24.35 -10.49
CA LYS A 172 0.13 23.44 -11.65
C LYS A 172 -0.45 22.03 -11.39
N THR A 173 -0.63 21.62 -10.14
CA THR A 173 -1.11 20.28 -9.76
C THR A 173 -2.66 20.22 -9.68
N TYR A 174 -3.35 21.37 -9.66
CA TYR A 174 -4.82 21.43 -9.56
C TYR A 174 -5.56 20.91 -10.80
N ASN A 175 -4.88 20.73 -11.94
CA ASN A 175 -5.45 20.11 -13.13
C ASN A 175 -5.35 18.58 -13.14
N SER A 176 -4.88 17.96 -12.05
CA SER A 176 -4.85 16.49 -11.95
C SER A 176 -6.26 15.96 -11.75
N LEU A 177 -6.76 15.21 -12.74
CA LEU A 177 -8.07 14.51 -12.78
C LEU A 177 -8.40 13.68 -11.52
N LEU A 178 -7.42 13.43 -10.64
CA LEU A 178 -7.56 12.66 -9.41
C LEU A 178 -7.96 13.50 -8.17
N LEU A 179 -8.03 14.83 -8.27
CA LEU A 179 -8.62 15.67 -7.21
C LEU A 179 -10.13 15.83 -7.45
N ILE A 180 -10.90 14.81 -7.06
CA ILE A 180 -12.39 14.83 -7.08
C ILE A 180 -12.97 15.84 -6.07
N ASN A 181 -12.15 16.53 -5.28
CA ASN A 181 -12.61 17.60 -4.40
C ASN A 181 -11.53 18.68 -4.26
N PRO A 182 -11.64 19.85 -4.93
CA PRO A 182 -10.76 20.98 -4.68
C PRO A 182 -11.06 21.44 -3.26
N ALA A 183 -10.21 21.06 -2.33
CA ALA A 183 -10.41 21.40 -0.95
C ALA A 183 -10.48 22.92 -0.78
N LYS A 184 -11.40 23.37 0.08
CA LYS A 184 -11.49 24.77 0.49
C LYS A 184 -10.10 25.23 0.95
N ALA A 185 -9.52 26.20 0.25
CA ALA A 185 -8.18 26.78 0.42
C ALA A 185 -7.90 27.40 1.81
N ALA A 186 -8.76 27.18 2.81
CA ALA A 186 -8.75 27.88 4.08
C ALA A 186 -7.57 27.51 5.01
N SER A 187 -6.79 26.45 4.73
CA SER A 187 -5.58 26.13 5.51
C SER A 187 -4.55 25.28 4.76
N LEU A 188 -3.95 25.85 3.72
CA LEU A 188 -2.78 25.23 3.09
C LEU A 188 -1.56 25.46 3.98
N VAL A 189 -0.88 24.37 4.36
CA VAL A 189 0.30 24.41 5.23
C VAL A 189 1.53 23.92 4.47
N LYS A 190 2.67 24.59 4.66
CA LYS A 190 3.96 24.11 4.12
C LYS A 190 4.44 22.89 4.92
N PRO A 191 4.87 21.79 4.25
CA PRO A 191 5.36 20.60 4.94
C PRO A 191 6.60 20.92 5.79
N ARG A 192 6.63 20.41 7.04
CA ARG A 192 7.76 20.54 7.97
C ARG A 192 8.55 19.23 8.04
N ALA A 193 9.81 19.29 8.46
CA ALA A 193 10.67 18.09 8.61
C ALA A 193 10.03 17.02 9.53
N LEU A 194 9.35 17.44 10.60
CA LEU A 194 8.64 16.54 11.50
C LEU A 194 7.52 15.75 10.81
N ASP A 195 6.86 16.34 9.82
CA ASP A 195 5.78 15.67 9.10
C ASP A 195 6.32 14.52 8.25
N TRP A 196 7.49 14.72 7.64
CA TRP A 196 8.21 13.68 6.90
C TRP A 196 8.68 12.57 7.80
N ALA A 197 9.34 12.92 8.92
CA ALA A 197 9.82 11.95 9.89
C ALA A 197 8.67 11.10 10.44
N LEU A 198 7.52 11.70 10.76
CA LEU A 198 6.35 10.98 11.24
C LEU A 198 5.75 10.07 10.15
N SER A 199 5.57 10.57 8.93
CA SER A 199 5.01 9.80 7.82
C SER A 199 5.87 8.57 7.48
N LEU A 200 7.17 8.79 7.27
CA LEU A 200 8.12 7.75 6.92
C LEU A 200 8.38 6.80 8.10
N GLY A 201 8.47 7.34 9.32
CA GLY A 201 8.67 6.54 10.53
C GLY A 201 7.52 5.57 10.78
N VAL A 202 6.27 6.03 10.66
CA VAL A 202 5.09 5.17 10.81
C VAL A 202 5.09 4.07 9.74
N ALA A 203 5.32 4.42 8.48
CA ALA A 203 5.36 3.44 7.39
C ALA A 203 6.47 2.41 7.58
N ALA A 204 7.70 2.84 7.91
CA ALA A 204 8.83 1.95 8.13
C ALA A 204 8.60 1.00 9.30
N VAL A 205 8.19 1.51 10.47
CA VAL A 205 7.94 0.67 11.65
C VAL A 205 6.80 -0.32 11.39
N ALA A 206 5.70 0.14 10.78
CA ALA A 206 4.57 -0.73 10.43
C ALA A 206 4.96 -1.82 9.43
N MET A 207 5.73 -1.47 8.38
CA MET A 207 6.17 -2.44 7.39
C MET A 207 7.12 -3.48 7.99
N THR A 208 8.13 -3.05 8.73
CA THR A 208 9.09 -3.95 9.37
C THR A 208 8.39 -4.88 10.36
N SER A 209 7.52 -4.34 11.23
CA SER A 209 6.76 -5.17 12.17
C SER A 209 5.80 -6.15 11.49
N GLY A 210 5.17 -5.74 10.38
CA GLY A 210 4.33 -6.63 9.58
C GLY A 210 5.13 -7.78 8.96
N VAL A 211 6.30 -7.51 8.39
CA VAL A 211 7.18 -8.57 7.86
C VAL A 211 7.60 -9.54 8.95
N PHE A 212 8.06 -9.05 10.11
CA PHE A 212 8.44 -9.93 11.22
C PHE A 212 7.26 -10.78 11.74
N ALA A 213 6.08 -10.18 11.87
CA ALA A 213 4.87 -10.90 12.29
C ALA A 213 4.53 -12.02 11.29
N ALA A 214 4.61 -11.73 9.99
CA ALA A 214 4.33 -12.72 8.96
C ALA A 214 5.33 -13.87 8.95
N LEU A 215 6.63 -13.57 9.08
CA LEU A 215 7.67 -14.60 9.18
C LEU A 215 7.49 -15.46 10.43
N ALA A 216 7.10 -14.86 11.56
CA ALA A 216 6.79 -15.60 12.78
C ALA A 216 5.57 -16.53 12.62
N ILE A 217 4.51 -16.06 11.93
CA ILE A 217 3.34 -16.90 11.61
C ILE A 217 3.75 -18.09 10.74
N VAL A 218 4.50 -17.84 9.66
CA VAL A 218 4.98 -18.91 8.77
C VAL A 218 5.85 -19.90 9.53
N ALA A 219 6.82 -19.42 10.32
CA ALA A 219 7.71 -20.29 11.11
C ALA A 219 6.94 -21.14 12.14
N ALA A 220 5.94 -20.56 12.82
CA ALA A 220 5.13 -21.27 13.79
C ALA A 220 4.33 -22.42 13.15
N VAL A 221 3.80 -22.20 11.95
CA VAL A 221 3.05 -23.24 11.20
C VAL A 221 3.96 -24.37 10.72
N HIS A 222 5.22 -24.11 10.38
CA HIS A 222 6.15 -25.16 9.96
C HIS A 222 6.76 -25.94 11.13
N ALA A 223 6.65 -25.44 12.36
CA ALA A 223 7.19 -26.09 13.55
C ALA A 223 6.22 -27.05 14.25
N GLY A 224 4.92 -26.98 13.90
CA GLY A 224 3.87 -27.85 14.42
C GLY A 224 3.50 -28.93 13.42
#